data_AF-A0A532AK20-F1
#
_entry.id   AF-A0A532AK20-F1
#
_cell.length_a   1.000
_cell.length_b   1.000
_cell.length_c   1.000
_cell.angle_alpha   90.00
_cell.angle_beta   90.00
_cell.angle_gamma   90.00
#
_symmetry.space_group_name_H-M   'P 1'
#
loop_
_entity.id
_entity.type
_entity.pdbx_description
1 polymer ?
#
loop_
_entity_poly.entity_id
_entity_poly.type
_entity_poly.pdbx_seq_one_letter_code
_entity_poly.pdbx_strand_id
1 'polypeptide(L)'
;GQGREFEALKDYQPGMGRRMIDWKRSARHGKLLAREFRIEENNNIVLAIDSGRLMCEPVDGVPKVDRAVTAALLSAFIALKGGDMVSLFGFDARPRVSSGAVRGSASFAMIQKRAAEIDYSNE
;
A
#
# COMPACT_ATOMS: atom_id res chain seq x y z
N GLY A 1 -8.50 3.46 -1.51
CA GLY A 1 -9.84 3.64 -2.12
C GLY A 1 -10.88 3.71 -1.03
N GLN A 2 -12.07 4.25 -1.29
CA GLN A 2 -13.21 4.04 -0.39
C GLN A 2 -13.59 2.55 -0.55
N GLY A 3 -13.43 1.76 0.50
CA GLY A 3 -13.52 0.29 0.44
C GLY A 3 -14.80 -0.21 -0.22
N ARG A 4 -14.72 -1.37 -0.89
CA ARG A 4 -15.83 -1.93 -1.69
C ARG A 4 -16.81 -2.74 -0.84
N GLU A 5 -16.49 -3.04 0.41
CA GLU A 5 -17.33 -3.82 1.32
C GLU A 5 -18.19 -2.93 2.23
N PHE A 6 -19.50 -3.19 2.22
CA PHE A 6 -20.48 -2.56 3.10
C PHE A 6 -20.30 -3.08 4.53
N GLU A 7 -20.08 -2.18 5.49
CA GLU A 7 -19.83 -2.53 6.89
C GLU A 7 -21.09 -2.41 7.74
N ALA A 8 -21.71 -1.24 7.74
CA ALA A 8 -22.86 -0.94 8.58
C ALA A 8 -23.67 0.25 8.04
N LEU A 9 -24.85 0.45 8.65
CA LEU A 9 -25.62 1.68 8.49
C LEU A 9 -25.46 2.52 9.73
N LYS A 10 -25.27 3.82 9.54
CA LYS A 10 -25.37 4.79 10.63
C LYS A 10 -26.32 5.91 10.29
N ASP A 11 -26.75 6.64 11.31
CA ASP A 11 -27.59 7.80 11.12
C ASP A 11 -26.82 8.87 10.32
N TYR A 12 -27.45 9.35 9.26
CA TYR A 12 -26.87 10.38 8.40
C TYR A 12 -26.76 11.69 9.19
N GLN A 13 -25.57 12.29 9.21
CA GLN A 13 -25.35 13.60 9.82
C GLN A 13 -25.06 14.66 8.76
N PRO A 14 -25.45 15.92 9.01
CA PRO A 14 -25.04 17.05 8.19
C PRO A 14 -23.51 17.09 8.04
N GLY A 15 -23.02 17.15 6.81
CA GLY A 15 -21.58 17.05 6.48
C GLY A 15 -21.19 15.74 5.78
N MET A 16 -22.05 14.71 5.84
CA MET A 16 -21.84 13.48 5.06
C MET A 16 -22.19 13.70 3.58
N GLY A 17 -21.47 13.05 2.69
CA GLY A 17 -21.77 13.09 1.26
C GLY A 17 -23.13 12.47 0.95
N ARG A 18 -24.00 13.16 0.21
CA ARG A 18 -25.35 12.67 -0.15
C ARG A 18 -25.34 11.31 -0.87
N ARG A 19 -24.25 10.96 -1.57
CA ARG A 19 -24.08 9.66 -2.24
C ARG A 19 -23.97 8.48 -1.26
N MET A 20 -23.69 8.74 0.00
CA MET A 20 -23.62 7.73 1.05
C MET A 20 -25.01 7.29 1.52
N ILE A 21 -26.07 8.07 1.25
CA ILE A 21 -27.43 7.78 1.72
C ILE A 21 -27.96 6.48 1.07
N ASP A 22 -28.42 5.55 1.91
CA ASP A 22 -29.24 4.41 1.46
C ASP A 22 -30.71 4.82 1.47
N TRP A 23 -31.19 5.28 0.32
CA TRP A 23 -32.57 5.74 0.16
C TRP A 23 -33.60 4.65 0.47
N LYS A 24 -33.30 3.40 0.10
CA LYS A 24 -34.24 2.27 0.22
C LYS A 24 -34.46 1.89 1.68
N ARG A 25 -33.40 1.83 2.48
CA ARG A 25 -33.52 1.58 3.92
C ARG A 25 -34.00 2.80 4.70
N SER A 26 -33.61 4.00 4.29
CA SER A 26 -34.10 5.24 4.92
C SER A 26 -35.62 5.35 4.84
N ALA A 27 -36.21 5.04 3.67
CA ALA A 27 -37.66 5.04 3.48
C ALA A 27 -38.41 4.06 4.40
N ARG A 28 -37.79 2.91 4.75
CA ARG A 28 -38.39 1.91 5.64
C ARG A 28 -38.33 2.28 7.12
N HIS A 29 -37.31 3.04 7.53
CA HIS A 29 -37.09 3.39 8.93
C HIS A 29 -37.54 4.81 9.30
N GLY A 30 -37.98 5.62 8.33
CA GLY A 30 -38.44 6.99 8.56
C GLY A 30 -37.32 7.95 8.97
N LYS A 31 -36.06 7.57 8.80
CA LYS A 31 -34.86 8.38 9.10
C LYS A 31 -33.78 8.18 8.04
N LEU A 32 -32.95 9.20 7.82
CA LEU A 32 -31.85 9.11 6.86
C LEU A 32 -30.72 8.24 7.39
N LEU A 33 -30.40 7.19 6.65
CA LEU A 33 -29.32 6.25 6.93
C LEU A 33 -28.21 6.40 5.89
N ALA A 34 -26.97 6.48 6.35
CA ALA A 34 -25.78 6.50 5.52
C ALA A 34 -25.08 5.13 5.56
N ARG A 35 -24.57 4.70 4.41
CA ARG A 35 -23.68 3.54 4.27
C ARG A 35 -22.31 3.91 4.81
N GLU A 36 -21.79 3.09 5.72
CA GLU A 36 -20.41 3.13 6.16
C GLU A 36 -19.65 2.01 5.45
N PHE A 37 -18.54 2.38 4.82
CA PHE A 37 -17.66 1.46 4.12
C PHE A 37 -16.44 1.23 5.00
N ARG A 38 -16.08 -0.03 5.20
CA ARG A 38 -14.85 -0.37 5.91
C ARG A 38 -13.67 0.04 5.05
N ILE A 39 -12.62 0.56 5.66
CA ILE A 39 -11.34 0.65 4.97
C ILE A 39 -10.88 -0.80 4.71
N GLU A 40 -10.58 -1.12 3.45
CA GLU A 40 -9.96 -2.41 3.11
C GLU A 40 -8.60 -2.48 3.79
N GLU A 41 -8.57 -3.19 4.91
CA GLU A 41 -7.36 -3.75 5.50
C GLU A 41 -7.09 -5.09 4.80
N ASN A 42 -5.83 -5.56 4.79
CA ASN A 42 -5.43 -6.85 4.19
C ASN A 42 -5.24 -6.84 2.65
N ASN A 43 -4.75 -5.73 2.08
CA ASN A 43 -4.29 -5.74 0.70
C ASN A 43 -2.97 -6.50 0.57
N ASN A 44 -2.78 -7.15 -0.59
CA ASN A 44 -1.51 -7.79 -0.94
C ASN A 44 -0.70 -6.86 -1.84
N ILE A 45 0.32 -6.23 -1.26
CA ILE A 45 1.15 -5.23 -1.93
C ILE A 45 2.50 -5.85 -2.30
N VAL A 46 2.86 -5.73 -3.57
CA VAL A 46 4.15 -6.16 -4.11
C VAL A 46 4.93 -4.93 -4.52
N LEU A 47 6.07 -4.71 -3.89
CA LEU A 47 7.01 -3.65 -4.20
C LEU A 47 8.13 -4.26 -5.04
N ALA A 48 8.12 -4.03 -6.35
CA ALA A 48 9.15 -4.51 -7.27
C ALA A 48 10.07 -3.36 -7.68
N ILE A 49 11.35 -3.46 -7.31
CA ILE A 49 12.39 -2.47 -7.59
C ILE A 49 13.23 -2.96 -8.77
N ASP A 50 13.27 -2.17 -9.83
CA ASP A 50 14.23 -2.34 -10.93
C ASP A 50 15.61 -1.82 -10.47
N SER A 51 16.61 -2.70 -10.49
CA SER A 51 18.01 -2.43 -10.16
C SER A 51 18.94 -2.58 -11.39
N GLY A 52 18.37 -2.55 -12.59
CA GLY A 52 19.13 -2.58 -13.85
C GLY A 52 19.92 -1.29 -14.13
N ARG A 53 20.77 -1.35 -15.16
CA ARG A 53 21.70 -0.26 -15.53
C ARG A 53 21.06 1.12 -15.63
N LEU A 54 19.88 1.24 -16.24
CA LEU A 54 19.19 2.52 -16.37
C LEU A 54 18.82 3.10 -15.01
N MET A 55 18.48 2.29 -14.02
CA MET A 55 18.13 2.74 -12.67
C MET A 55 19.36 3.11 -11.83
N CYS A 56 20.54 2.66 -12.23
CA CYS A 56 21.81 3.02 -11.60
C CYS A 56 22.30 4.43 -12.00
N GLU A 57 21.76 5.01 -13.08
CA GLU A 57 22.11 6.37 -13.49
C GLU A 57 21.70 7.40 -12.43
N PRO A 58 22.59 8.35 -12.08
CA PRO A 58 22.30 9.34 -11.08
C PRO A 58 21.34 10.41 -11.61
N VAL A 59 20.44 10.83 -10.73
CA VAL A 59 19.66 12.07 -10.84
C VAL A 59 20.02 12.91 -9.63
N ASP A 60 20.43 14.15 -9.82
CA ASP A 60 20.94 15.05 -8.76
C ASP A 60 21.99 14.37 -7.85
N GLY A 61 22.92 13.61 -8.45
CA GLY A 61 24.03 12.96 -7.74
C GLY A 61 23.68 11.67 -6.98
N VAL A 62 22.43 11.19 -7.05
CA VAL A 62 21.99 9.96 -6.39
C VAL A 62 21.37 9.00 -7.41
N PRO A 63 21.71 7.70 -7.42
CA PRO A 63 21.07 6.71 -8.30
C PRO A 63 19.53 6.74 -8.22
N LYS A 64 18.85 6.52 -9.34
CA LYS A 64 17.37 6.45 -9.37
C LYS A 64 16.83 5.33 -8.49
N VAL A 65 17.53 4.20 -8.46
CA VAL A 65 17.21 3.02 -7.63
C VAL A 65 17.17 3.35 -6.13
N ASP A 66 18.04 4.21 -5.61
CA ASP A 66 18.03 4.58 -4.18
C ASP A 66 16.75 5.33 -3.80
N ARG A 67 16.27 6.19 -4.70
CA ARG A 67 15.00 6.88 -4.53
C ARG A 67 13.83 5.90 -4.58
N ALA A 68 13.88 4.93 -5.50
CA ALA A 68 12.88 3.87 -5.59
C ALA A 68 12.84 3.02 -4.31
N VAL A 69 14.00 2.61 -3.79
CA VAL A 69 14.13 1.88 -2.53
C VAL A 69 13.56 2.70 -1.37
N THR A 70 13.90 3.98 -1.28
CA THR A 70 13.38 4.88 -0.24
C THR A 70 11.85 5.00 -0.30
N ALA A 71 11.30 5.22 -1.50
CA ALA A 71 9.85 5.30 -1.71
C ALA A 71 9.15 3.98 -1.36
N ALA A 72 9.76 2.84 -1.71
CA ALA A 72 9.23 1.53 -1.39
C ALA A 72 9.27 1.25 0.11
N LEU A 73 10.35 1.60 0.82
CA LEU A 73 10.42 1.45 2.28
C LEU A 73 9.37 2.33 2.98
N LEU A 74 9.18 3.57 2.55
CA LEU A 74 8.14 4.43 3.10
C LEU A 74 6.73 3.85 2.85
N SER A 75 6.49 3.35 1.64
CA SER A 75 5.22 2.70 1.28
C SER A 75 4.98 1.42 2.09
N ALA A 76 6.01 0.58 2.25
CA ALA A 76 5.97 -0.63 3.07
C ALA A 76 5.64 -0.32 4.53
N PHE A 77 6.25 0.73 5.10
CA PHE A 77 5.99 1.14 6.47
C PHE A 77 4.52 1.52 6.68
N ILE A 78 3.97 2.34 5.77
CA ILE A 78 2.56 2.77 5.84
C ILE A 78 1.62 1.59 5.66
N ALA A 79 1.86 0.73 4.66
CA ALA A 79 1.06 -0.46 4.38
C ALA A 79 1.05 -1.46 5.56
N LEU A 80 2.23 -1.79 6.10
CA LEU A 80 2.36 -2.71 7.24
C LEU A 80 1.66 -2.16 8.49
N LYS A 81 1.71 -0.83 8.69
CA LYS A 81 0.97 -0.14 9.76
C LYS A 81 -0.54 -0.16 9.54
N GLY A 82 -0.98 -0.13 8.28
CA GLY A 82 -2.38 -0.29 7.87
C GLY A 82 -2.91 -1.73 7.91
N GLY A 83 -2.08 -2.71 8.29
CA GLY A 83 -2.48 -4.12 8.38
C GLY A 83 -2.41 -4.88 7.05
N ASP A 84 -1.87 -4.25 6.01
CA ASP A 84 -1.65 -4.87 4.70
C ASP A 84 -0.48 -5.87 4.73
N MET A 85 -0.51 -6.79 3.78
CA MET A 85 0.58 -7.73 3.53
C MET A 85 1.51 -7.17 2.46
N VAL A 86 2.80 -7.09 2.76
CA VAL A 86 3.82 -6.49 1.88
C VAL A 86 4.87 -7.52 1.50
N SER A 87 5.30 -7.49 0.25
CA SER A 87 6.48 -8.20 -0.24
C SER A 87 7.35 -7.25 -1.05
N LEU A 88 8.67 -7.41 -0.94
CA LEU A 88 9.68 -6.65 -1.68
C LEU A 88 10.42 -7.59 -2.62
N PHE A 89 10.61 -7.14 -3.86
CA PHE A 89 11.40 -7.80 -4.88
C PHE A 89 12.39 -6.82 -5.50
N GLY A 90 13.64 -7.24 -5.66
CA GLY A 90 14.64 -6.54 -6.47
C GLY A 90 14.92 -7.37 -7.72
N PHE A 91 14.95 -6.73 -8.89
CA PHE A 91 15.17 -7.41 -10.16
C PHE A 91 15.98 -6.57 -11.15
N ASP A 92 16.70 -7.24 -12.04
CA ASP A 92 17.31 -6.68 -13.23
C ASP A 92 16.92 -7.55 -14.45
N ALA A 93 17.87 -7.99 -15.28
CA ALA A 93 17.66 -9.05 -16.25
C ALA A 93 17.16 -10.38 -15.61
N ARG A 94 17.34 -10.56 -14.30
CA ARG A 94 16.89 -11.71 -13.51
C ARG A 94 16.38 -11.24 -12.14
N PRO A 95 15.54 -12.04 -11.45
CA PRO A 95 15.20 -11.79 -10.05
C PRO A 95 16.45 -11.88 -9.17
N ARG A 96 16.66 -10.91 -8.27
CA ARG A 96 17.83 -10.84 -7.38
C ARG A 96 17.47 -11.01 -5.91
N VAL A 97 16.48 -10.24 -5.44
CA VAL A 97 16.10 -10.18 -4.02
C VAL A 97 14.62 -10.48 -3.89
N SER A 98 14.25 -11.23 -2.85
CA SER A 98 12.87 -11.41 -2.43
C SER A 98 12.79 -11.45 -0.91
N SER A 99 11.87 -10.69 -0.32
CA SER A 99 11.61 -10.74 1.11
C SER A 99 10.63 -11.84 1.53
N GLY A 100 9.87 -12.39 0.58
CA GLY A 100 8.60 -13.05 0.89
C GLY A 100 7.54 -12.06 1.37
N ALA A 101 6.31 -12.55 1.57
CA ALA A 101 5.19 -11.74 2.04
C ALA A 101 5.15 -11.69 3.57
N VAL A 102 5.07 -10.48 4.13
CA VAL A 102 5.05 -10.23 5.58
C VAL A 102 3.93 -9.28 5.96
N ARG A 103 3.53 -9.30 7.24
CA ARG A 103 2.51 -8.40 7.80
C ARG A 103 2.99 -7.80 9.11
N GLY A 104 2.44 -6.62 9.42
CA GLY A 104 2.57 -5.97 10.72
C GLY A 104 3.84 -5.16 10.84
N SER A 105 3.76 -4.08 11.61
CA SER A 105 4.83 -3.08 11.72
C SER A 105 6.18 -3.65 12.19
N ALA A 106 6.18 -4.70 13.01
CA ALA A 106 7.39 -5.38 13.47
C ALA A 106 8.20 -6.01 12.32
N SER A 107 7.54 -6.39 11.23
CA SER A 107 8.16 -6.98 10.04
C SER A 107 8.90 -5.96 9.17
N PHE A 108 8.76 -4.66 9.44
CA PHE A 108 9.40 -3.61 8.65
C PHE A 108 10.94 -3.73 8.65
N ALA A 109 11.54 -4.06 9.79
CA ALA A 109 12.98 -4.26 9.90
C ALA A 109 13.50 -5.37 8.95
N MET A 110 12.68 -6.41 8.72
CA MET A 110 13.02 -7.46 7.76
C MET A 110 13.00 -6.93 6.32
N ILE A 111 11.96 -6.16 5.94
CA ILE A 111 11.87 -5.53 4.62
C ILE A 111 13.05 -4.58 4.40
N GLN A 112 13.40 -3.77 5.39
CA GLN A 112 14.55 -2.87 5.34
C GLN A 112 15.86 -3.63 5.13
N LYS A 113 16.07 -4.73 5.87
CA LYS A 113 17.25 -5.58 5.69
C LYS A 113 17.34 -6.15 4.28
N ARG A 114 16.21 -6.60 3.71
CA ARG A 114 16.16 -7.13 2.34
C ARG A 114 16.40 -6.04 1.29
N ALA A 115 15.87 -4.85 1.49
CA ALA A 115 16.12 -3.73 0.58
C ALA A 115 17.61 -3.37 0.47
N ALA A 116 18.38 -3.56 1.55
CA ALA A 116 19.82 -3.33 1.54
C ALA A 116 20.62 -4.37 0.72
N GLU A 117 20.00 -5.51 0.36
CA GLU A 117 20.60 -6.52 -0.53
C GLU A 117 20.42 -6.18 -2.02
N ILE A 118 19.70 -5.09 -2.34
CA ILE A 118 19.51 -4.63 -3.72
C ILE A 118 20.80 -3.94 -4.17
N ASP A 119 21.69 -4.72 -4.79
CA ASP A 119 22.89 -4.22 -5.43
C ASP A 119 22.60 -3.55 -6.78
N TYR A 120 23.40 -2.55 -7.11
CA TYR A 120 23.41 -1.89 -8.42
C TYR A 120 24.07 -2.82 -9.44
N SER A 121 23.34 -3.28 -10.45
CA SER A 121 24.00 -4.00 -11.56
C SER A 121 24.80 -3.01 -12.39
N ASN A 122 26.13 -3.15 -12.35
CA ASN A 122 27.05 -2.48 -13.28
C ASN A 122 27.14 -3.20 -14.64
N GLU A 123 26.57 -4.39 -14.75
CA GLU A 123 26.41 -5.15 -16.00
C GLU A 123 25.13 -4.72 -16.74
#